data_AF-A0A535ZTD3-F1
#
_entry.id   AF-A0A535ZTD3-F1
#
_cell.length_a   1.000
_cell.length_b   1.000
_cell.length_c   1.000
_cell.angle_alpha   90.00
_cell.angle_beta   90.00
_cell.angle_gamma   90.00
#
_symmetry.space_group_name_H-M   'P 1'
#
loop_
_entity.id
_entity.type
_entity.pdbx_description
1 polymer ?
#
loop_
_entity_poly.entity_id
_entity_poly.type
_entity_poly.pdbx_seq_one_letter_code
_entity_poly.pdbx_strand_id
1 'polypeptide(L)' 'MRGLDRGESFIVTRNGVAVGELTPLRRRRFLSSEGLLGVLAGAPHLDAKRFRKDLDDLIDQDPRPRA' A
#
# COMPACT_ATOMS: atom_id res chain seq x y z
N MET A 1 -3.11 22.17 -9.62
CA MET A 1 -2.34 20.97 -9.18
C MET A 1 -2.40 20.71 -7.67
N ARG A 2 -2.57 21.71 -6.79
CA ARG A 2 -2.53 21.52 -5.31
C ARG A 2 -3.48 20.45 -4.72
N GLY A 3 -4.65 20.20 -5.31
CA GLY A 3 -5.54 19.13 -4.86
C GLY A 3 -4.96 17.74 -5.09
N LEU A 4 -4.34 17.54 -6.26
CA LEU A 4 -3.63 16.31 -6.60
C LEU A 4 -2.45 16.07 -5.64
N ASP A 5 -1.69 17.12 -5.31
CA ASP A 5 -0.60 17.04 -4.33
C ASP A 5 -1.09 16.64 -2.92
N ARG A 6 -2.35 16.95 -2.59
CA ARG A 6 -2.99 16.61 -1.31
C ARG A 6 -3.68 15.25 -1.32
N GLY A 7 -3.69 14.53 -2.44
CA GLY A 7 -4.29 13.20 -2.53
C GLY A 7 -5.68 13.15 -3.18
N GLU A 8 -6.17 14.25 -3.75
CA GLU A 8 -7.47 14.27 -4.44
C GLU A 8 -7.35 13.67 -5.85
N SER A 9 -8.36 12.89 -6.27
CA SER A 9 -8.48 12.35 -7.63
C SER A 9 -9.47 13.16 -8.47
N PHE A 10 -9.22 13.22 -9.78
CA PHE A 10 -10.04 14.00 -10.72
C PHE A 10 -10.42 13.18 -11.95
N ILE A 11 -11.65 13.34 -12.42
CA ILE A 11 -12.07 12.82 -13.74
C ILE A 11 -11.68 13.86 -14.79
N VAL A 12 -10.91 13.43 -15.79
CA VAL A 12 -10.53 14.25 -16.93
C VAL A 12 -11.61 14.10 -17.99
N THR A 13 -12.17 15.21 -18.45
CA THR A 13 -13.22 15.23 -19.49
C THR A 13 -12.76 15.96 -20.74
N ARG A 14 -13.27 15.54 -21.90
CA ARG A 14 -13.14 16.23 -23.18
C ARG A 14 -14.55 16.44 -23.74
N ASN A 15 -14.98 17.70 -23.87
CA ASN A 15 -16.33 18.06 -24.30
C ASN A 15 -17.44 17.40 -23.45
N GLY A 16 -17.26 17.34 -22.13
CA GLY A 16 -18.21 16.73 -21.19
C GLY A 16 -18.16 15.19 -21.11
N VAL A 17 -17.39 14.54 -21.98
CA VAL A 17 -17.21 13.07 -21.96
C VAL A 17 -15.97 12.74 -21.13
N ALA A 18 -16.10 11.82 -20.15
CA ALA A 18 -14.96 11.34 -19.39
C ALA A 18 -13.98 10.57 -20.30
N VAL A 19 -12.70 10.95 -20.24
CA VAL A 19 -11.62 10.35 -21.04
C VAL A 19 -10.56 9.67 -20.20
N GLY A 20 -10.55 9.91 -18.89
CA GLY A 20 -9.62 9.27 -17.98
C GLY A 20 -9.73 9.79 -16.55
N GLU A 21 -8.87 9.24 -15.69
CA GLU A 21 -8.74 9.65 -14.30
C GLU A 21 -7.31 10.13 -14.06
N LEU A 22 -7.18 11.22 -13.29
CA LEU A 22 -5.92 11.70 -12.76
C LEU A 22 -5.91 11.45 -11.26
N THR A 23 -5.21 10.40 -10.86
CA THR A 23 -4.99 10.03 -9.46
C THR A 23 -3.59 10.43 -8.99
N PRO A 24 -3.43 10.87 -7.73
CA PRO A 24 -2.12 11.08 -7.13
C PRO A 24 -1.29 9.79 -7.16
N LEU A 25 0.00 9.92 -7.46
CA LEU A 25 0.91 8.78 -7.34
C LEU A 25 1.01 8.38 -5.88
N ARG A 26 0.76 7.09 -5.58
CA ARG A 26 0.98 6.52 -4.26
C ARG A 26 2.47 6.53 -3.94
N ARG A 27 2.94 7.63 -3.32
CA ARG A 27 4.26 7.63 -2.68
C ARG A 27 4.20 6.62 -1.55
N ARG A 28 5.12 5.64 -1.56
CA ARG A 28 5.42 4.86 -0.37
C ARG A 28 5.73 5.86 0.74
N ARG A 29 4.83 6.03 1.71
CA ARG A 29 5.12 6.83 2.90
C ARG A 29 6.28 6.14 3.60
N PHE A 30 7.39 6.86 3.75
CA PHE A 30 8.44 6.42 4.65
C PHE A 30 7.85 6.38 6.06
N LEU A 31 7.91 5.22 6.70
CA LEU A 31 7.58 5.05 8.09
C LEU A 31 8.88 4.76 8.82
N SER A 32 9.24 5.60 9.78
CA SER A 32 10.42 5.34 10.61
C SER A 32 10.17 4.11 11.48
N SER A 33 11.25 3.47 11.95
CA SER A 33 11.15 2.37 12.91
C SER A 33 10.37 2.79 14.16
N GLU A 34 10.60 4.00 14.66
CA GLU A 34 9.86 4.58 15.79
C GLU A 34 8.37 4.73 15.48
N GLY A 35 8.03 5.23 14.29
CA GLY A 35 6.63 5.37 13.86
C GLY A 35 5.94 4.01 13.75
N LEU A 36 6.64 2.99 13.25
CA LEU A 36 6.13 1.62 13.19
C LEU A 36 5.89 1.06 14.60
N LEU A 37 6.85 1.22 15.51
CA LEU A 37 6.70 0.79 16.90
C LEU A 37 5.54 1.51 17.61
N GLY A 38 5.35 2.81 17.34
CA GLY A 38 4.22 3.58 17.87
C GLY A 38 2.86 3.05 17.39
N VAL A 39 2.73 2.72 16.11
CA VAL A 39 1.50 2.12 15.55
C VAL A 39 1.24 0.73 16.14
N LEU A 40 2.30 -0.04 16.39
CA LEU A 40 2.20 -1.42 16.89
C LEU A 40 2.19 -1.53 18.42
N ALA A 41 2.23 -0.41 19.16
CA ALA A 41 2.37 -0.43 20.62
C ALA A 41 1.25 -1.20 21.35
N GLY A 42 0.03 -1.20 20.78
CA GLY A 42 -1.12 -1.95 21.30
C GLY A 42 -1.40 -3.27 20.58
N ALA A 43 -0.52 -3.70 19.67
CA ALA A 43 -0.73 -4.92 18.90
C ALA A 43 -0.54 -6.17 19.78
N PRO A 44 -1.28 -7.26 19.50
CA PRO A 44 -1.04 -8.53 20.17
C PRO A 44 0.36 -9.06 19.87
N HIS A 45 0.90 -9.84 20.80
CA HIS A 45 2.19 -10.50 20.58
C HIS A 45 2.12 -11.48 19.42
N LEU A 46 3.08 -11.37 18.49
CA LEU A 46 3.19 -12.26 17.33
C LEU A 46 4.36 -13.23 17.56
N ASP A 47 4.06 -14.54 17.54
CA ASP A 47 5.12 -15.55 17.42
C ASP A 47 5.70 -15.49 16.01
N ALA A 48 6.87 -14.87 15.92
CA ALA A 48 7.62 -14.66 14.70
C ALA A 48 7.95 -15.96 13.94
N LYS A 49 8.16 -17.08 14.64
CA LYS A 49 8.52 -18.35 14.00
C LYS A 49 7.28 -19.04 13.45
N ARG A 50 6.23 -19.13 14.26
CA ARG A 50 4.96 -19.73 13.84
C ARG A 50 4.35 -18.96 12.68
N PHE A 51 4.31 -17.63 12.75
CA PHE A 51 3.77 -16.81 11.68
C PHE A 51 4.47 -17.04 10.34
N ARG A 52 5.81 -17.12 10.34
CA ARG A 52 6.57 -17.38 9.10
C ARG A 52 6.27 -18.77 8.54
N LYS A 53 6.24 -19.79 9.41
CA LYS A 53 5.89 -21.15 9.00
C LYS A 53 4.50 -21.19 8.34
N ASP A 54 3.50 -20.58 8.97
CA ASP A 54 2.13 -20.57 8.45
C ASP A 54 2.05 -19.87 7.07
N LEU A 55 2.84 -18.82 6.84
CA LEU A 55 2.93 -18.17 5.54
C LEU A 55 3.62 -19.04 4.49
N ASP A 56 4.73 -19.67 4.83
CA ASP A 56 5.50 -20.52 3.91
C ASP A 56 4.72 -21.78 3.51
N ASP A 57 3.84 -22.28 4.39
CA ASP A 57 2.96 -23.42 4.10
C ASP A 57 1.81 -23.06 3.13
N LEU A 58 1.38 -21.80 3.09
CA LEU A 58 0.18 -21.36 2.36
C LEU A 58 0.46 -20.54 1.10
N ILE A 59 1.62 -19.89 1.04
CA ILE A 59 1.95 -18.93 -0.01
C ILE A 59 3.26 -19.35 -0.66
N ASP A 60 3.21 -19.57 -1.98
CA ASP A 60 4.43 -19.64 -2.79
C ASP A 60 5.05 -18.24 -2.88
N GLN A 61 6.14 -18.05 -2.14
CA GLN A 61 6.88 -16.78 -2.03
C GLN A 61 7.90 -16.58 -3.16
N ASP A 62 7.91 -17.42 -4.20
CA ASP A 62 8.79 -17.23 -5.35
C ASP A 62 8.55 -15.85 -6.00
N PRO A 63 9.57 -14.96 -6.04
CA PRO A 63 9.41 -13.62 -6.59
C PRO A 63 9.32 -13.61 -8.13
N ARG A 64 9.54 -14.76 -8.79
CA ARG A 64 9.41 -14.87 -10.25
C ARG A 64 7.95 -14.68 -10.66
N PRO A 65 7.68 -13.95 -11.75
CA PRO A 65 6.33 -13.84 -12.29
C PRO A 65 5.76 -15.23 -12.58
N ARG A 66 4.54 -15.48 -12.11
CA ARG A 66 3.80 -16.70 -12.45
C ARG A 66 3.33 -16.60 -13.90
N ALA A 67 3.47 -17.68 -14.67
CA ALA A 67 3.08 -17.76 -16.08
C ALA A 67 1.56 -17.79 -16.26
#